data_AF-A0A379FH70-F1
#
_entry.id   AF-A0A379FH70-F1
#
_cell.length_a   1.000
_cell.length_b   1.000
_cell.length_c   1.000
_cell.angle_alpha   90.00
_cell.angle_beta   90.00
_cell.angle_gamma   90.00
#
_symmetry.space_group_name_H-M   'P 1'
#
loop_
_entity.id
_entity.type
_entity.pdbx_description
1 polymer ?
#
loop_
_entity_poly.entity_id
_entity_poly.type
_entity_poly.pdbx_seq_one_letter_code
_entity_poly.pdbx_strand_id
1 'polypeptide(L)'
;MKNNELEWQALRPDYASYQTFFQTASQLPASSLREVQPRLYESLQWLNNAEAGQFMLLKAEDSTAYFETLADTLQQAEIKNYPVVGAYQAESNQIYWQDNVEGSFSSSESIACCQWIEPEQLFGSFYYHKDKLLVNPGLLHKVNGGILVLSIKTLLAQPLMWFRLKKMVEEQRFEWLVWNDHQALPLPIEAMPLHLRVILVGDRLSLEELEFMEPNISSTALYGEYEYDMYLEDETALSQWCGFVNGLCQKYRLPSLSADAWQVLLTQGAREHEDQLILSLDLEFLLRQLRYAMRFNHDAYLGAEALKKAQENRLWRHSYLLERSRDEILQGQVTIHTEGEMVGQINGLSVLDYPGYPDLIGEPTRITCVAHIGDGELVDIERKAELGGNIHAKGMMIMQAYLNSELRLDQPQPFSASVVFEQSYGEVDGDSASLAELCALISTLSQHPIDQQIAVTGAVDQFGQVQPIGGV
;
A
#
# COMPACT_ATOMS: atom_id res chain seq x y z
N MET A 1 9.04 -30.61 24.05
CA MET A 1 8.22 -29.86 23.08
C MET A 1 7.24 -30.82 22.44
N LYS A 2 5.95 -30.47 22.35
CA LYS A 2 5.04 -31.20 21.45
C LYS A 2 5.38 -30.73 20.04
N ASN A 3 5.96 -31.61 19.24
CA ASN A 3 6.13 -31.35 17.81
C ASN A 3 4.74 -31.45 17.19
N ASN A 4 4.07 -30.31 17.01
CA ASN A 4 2.78 -30.28 16.32
C ASN A 4 3.08 -30.22 14.83
N GLU A 5 3.35 -31.38 14.24
CA GLU A 5 3.41 -31.51 12.79
C GLU A 5 2.01 -31.15 12.25
N LEU A 6 1.96 -30.09 11.45
CA LEU A 6 0.74 -29.67 10.78
C LEU A 6 0.68 -30.35 9.43
N GLU A 7 -0.49 -30.92 9.11
CA GLU A 7 -0.81 -31.30 7.74
C GLU A 7 -0.75 -30.05 6.85
N TRP A 8 -0.20 -30.15 5.63
CA TRP A 8 -0.02 -28.99 4.76
C TRP A 8 -1.34 -28.25 4.46
N GLN A 9 -2.48 -28.94 4.53
CA GLN A 9 -3.80 -28.35 4.37
C GLN A 9 -4.12 -27.32 5.46
N ALA A 10 -3.58 -27.50 6.67
CA ALA A 10 -3.74 -26.54 7.77
C ALA A 10 -2.95 -25.24 7.54
N LEU A 11 -2.05 -25.22 6.55
CA LEU A 11 -1.30 -24.04 6.11
C LEU A 11 -2.02 -23.26 5.01
N ARG A 12 -3.21 -23.70 4.58
CA ARG A 12 -4.03 -22.97 3.61
C ARG A 12 -5.16 -22.24 4.32
N PRO A 13 -5.58 -21.07 3.80
CA PRO A 13 -6.79 -20.43 4.26
C PRO A 13 -7.99 -21.38 4.18
N ASP A 14 -8.68 -21.58 5.31
CA ASP A 14 -9.88 -22.41 5.38
C ASP A 14 -11.14 -21.55 5.57
N TYR A 15 -11.94 -21.49 4.51
CA TYR A 15 -13.22 -20.76 4.48
C TYR A 15 -14.42 -21.71 4.36
N ALA A 16 -14.25 -23.00 4.68
CA ALA A 16 -15.31 -24.00 4.53
C ALA A 16 -16.57 -23.67 5.35
N SER A 17 -16.40 -23.05 6.52
CA SER A 17 -17.50 -22.59 7.39
C SER A 17 -18.43 -21.59 6.71
N TYR A 18 -17.97 -20.85 5.69
CA TYR A 18 -18.73 -19.80 5.02
C TYR A 18 -19.38 -20.24 3.69
N GLN A 19 -19.25 -21.51 3.28
CA GLN A 19 -19.78 -21.98 1.99
C GLN A 19 -21.29 -21.78 1.82
N THR A 20 -22.06 -21.94 2.91
CA THR A 20 -23.51 -21.69 2.89
C THR A 20 -23.81 -20.21 2.72
N PHE A 21 -23.05 -19.32 3.38
CA PHE A 21 -23.19 -17.88 3.27
C PHE A 21 -22.92 -17.38 1.84
N PHE A 22 -21.90 -17.94 1.16
CA PHE A 22 -21.55 -17.55 -0.21
C PHE A 22 -22.66 -17.81 -1.24
N GLN A 23 -23.61 -18.70 -0.96
CA GLN A 23 -24.76 -18.94 -1.84
C GLN A 23 -25.66 -17.70 -1.98
N THR A 24 -25.68 -16.83 -0.97
CA THR A 24 -26.52 -15.62 -0.93
C THR A 24 -25.72 -14.33 -0.97
N ALA A 25 -24.38 -14.39 -0.88
CA ALA A 25 -23.52 -13.21 -0.79
C ALA A 25 -23.66 -12.25 -1.98
N SER A 26 -23.94 -12.74 -3.19
CA SER A 26 -24.16 -11.89 -4.38
C SER A 26 -25.45 -11.08 -4.34
N GLN A 27 -26.37 -11.39 -3.42
CA GLN A 27 -27.64 -10.69 -3.22
C GLN A 27 -27.54 -9.61 -2.14
N LEU A 28 -26.40 -9.52 -1.44
CA LEU A 28 -26.19 -8.52 -0.41
C LEU A 28 -26.16 -7.11 -1.04
N PRO A 29 -26.81 -6.12 -0.42
CA PRO A 29 -26.73 -4.75 -0.87
C PRO A 29 -25.29 -4.23 -0.79
N ALA A 30 -25.00 -3.18 -1.56
CA ALA A 30 -23.73 -2.48 -1.44
C ALA A 30 -23.56 -1.98 0.00
N SER A 31 -22.46 -2.35 0.65
CA SER A 31 -22.16 -1.87 2.00
C SER A 31 -21.86 -0.39 1.98
N SER A 32 -22.33 0.30 3.02
CA SER A 32 -21.99 1.69 3.25
C SER A 32 -20.52 1.81 3.64
N LEU A 33 -19.91 2.93 3.30
CA LEU A 33 -18.52 3.15 3.70
C LEU A 33 -18.36 3.14 5.23
N ARG A 34 -19.35 3.63 5.97
CA ARG A 34 -19.31 3.63 7.44
C ARG A 34 -19.12 2.22 8.03
N GLU A 35 -19.62 1.20 7.34
CA GLU A 35 -19.48 -0.20 7.78
C GLU A 35 -18.07 -0.74 7.55
N VAL A 36 -17.42 -0.39 6.43
CA VAL A 36 -16.10 -0.94 6.05
C VAL A 36 -14.92 -0.01 6.33
N GLN A 37 -15.16 1.28 6.55
CA GLN A 37 -14.16 2.31 6.85
C GLN A 37 -14.70 3.29 7.92
N PRO A 38 -15.04 2.79 9.13
CA PRO A 38 -15.64 3.61 10.17
C PRO A 38 -14.75 4.78 10.58
N ARG A 39 -13.42 4.58 10.67
CA ARG A 39 -12.47 5.63 11.07
C ARG A 39 -12.38 6.76 10.04
N LEU A 40 -12.28 6.41 8.76
CA LEU A 40 -12.32 7.40 7.68
C LEU A 40 -13.62 8.18 7.69
N TYR A 41 -14.76 7.49 7.78
CA TYR A 41 -16.07 8.12 7.83
C TYR A 41 -16.18 9.14 8.98
N GLU A 42 -15.80 8.73 10.20
CA GLU A 42 -15.81 9.63 11.36
C GLU A 42 -14.82 10.80 11.19
N SER A 43 -13.65 10.57 10.60
CA SER A 43 -12.66 11.63 10.30
C SER A 43 -13.23 12.68 9.34
N LEU A 44 -13.98 12.27 8.32
CA LEU A 44 -14.63 13.19 7.38
C LEU A 44 -15.80 13.94 8.04
N GLN A 45 -16.50 13.33 9.00
CA GLN A 45 -17.54 14.01 9.77
C GLN A 45 -16.99 15.19 10.58
N TRP A 46 -15.73 15.17 10.99
CA TRP A 46 -15.10 16.31 11.66
C TRP A 46 -15.05 17.58 10.81
N LEU A 47 -15.13 17.48 9.48
CA LEU A 47 -15.22 18.65 8.59
C LEU A 47 -16.50 19.46 8.80
N ASN A 48 -17.51 18.91 9.49
CA ASN A 48 -18.72 19.64 9.88
C ASN A 48 -18.52 20.55 11.10
N ASN A 49 -17.42 20.40 11.84
CA ASN A 49 -17.15 21.19 13.03
C ASN A 49 -16.50 22.53 12.64
N ALA A 50 -17.07 23.63 13.12
CA ALA A 50 -16.59 24.97 12.79
C ALA A 50 -15.17 25.27 13.32
N GLU A 51 -14.70 24.49 14.30
CA GLU A 51 -13.33 24.56 14.84
C GLU A 51 -12.33 23.70 14.06
N ALA A 52 -12.81 22.84 13.15
CA ALA A 52 -11.92 22.12 12.26
C ALA A 52 -11.20 23.11 11.35
N GLY A 53 -9.87 23.01 11.27
CA GLY A 53 -9.08 23.79 10.33
C GLY A 53 -9.55 23.60 8.88
N GLN A 54 -9.06 24.44 7.99
CA GLN A 54 -9.46 24.40 6.57
C GLN A 54 -8.80 23.26 5.78
N PHE A 55 -7.77 22.63 6.36
CA PHE A 55 -7.02 21.55 5.74
C PHE A 55 -7.29 20.22 6.43
N MET A 56 -7.38 19.17 5.61
CA MET A 56 -7.32 17.78 6.03
C MET A 56 -6.26 17.06 5.21
N LEU A 57 -5.40 16.30 5.86
CA LEU A 57 -4.49 15.34 5.24
C LEU A 57 -5.15 13.97 5.25
N LEU A 58 -5.14 13.30 4.10
CA LEU A 58 -5.73 12.00 3.93
C LEU A 58 -4.72 11.03 3.32
N LYS A 59 -4.34 10.01 4.08
CA LYS A 59 -3.54 8.89 3.57
C LYS A 59 -4.43 8.00 2.71
N ALA A 60 -4.16 7.93 1.42
CA ALA A 60 -4.73 6.96 0.47
C ALA A 60 -3.87 6.89 -0.79
N GLU A 61 -4.02 5.83 -1.60
CA GLU A 61 -3.36 5.77 -2.91
C GLU A 61 -3.85 6.90 -3.82
N ASP A 62 -2.93 7.48 -4.58
CA ASP A 62 -3.24 8.49 -5.58
C ASP A 62 -3.71 7.84 -6.89
N SER A 63 -4.91 7.26 -6.84
CA SER A 63 -5.55 6.60 -7.99
C SER A 63 -6.97 7.14 -8.22
N THR A 64 -7.43 7.03 -9.47
CA THR A 64 -8.79 7.44 -9.85
C THR A 64 -9.85 6.70 -9.03
N ALA A 65 -9.63 5.41 -8.73
CA ALA A 65 -10.57 4.61 -7.96
C ALA A 65 -10.72 5.13 -6.52
N TYR A 66 -9.62 5.55 -5.89
CA TYR A 66 -9.64 6.15 -4.56
C TYR A 66 -10.29 7.53 -4.57
N PHE A 67 -9.94 8.41 -5.52
CA PHE A 67 -10.57 9.73 -5.63
C PHE A 67 -12.08 9.67 -5.91
N GLU A 68 -12.53 8.76 -6.78
CA GLU A 68 -13.96 8.54 -7.03
C GLU A 68 -14.67 8.00 -5.77
N THR A 69 -14.03 7.10 -5.03
CA THR A 69 -14.60 6.55 -3.79
C THR A 69 -14.69 7.62 -2.70
N LEU A 70 -13.68 8.48 -2.58
CA LEU A 70 -13.70 9.62 -1.68
C LEU A 70 -14.76 10.66 -2.07
N ALA A 71 -14.95 10.91 -3.37
CA ALA A 71 -16.02 11.79 -3.84
C ALA A 71 -17.40 11.27 -3.41
N ASP A 72 -17.69 9.99 -3.66
CA ASP A 72 -18.94 9.35 -3.24
C ASP A 72 -19.11 9.40 -1.72
N THR A 73 -18.02 9.17 -0.99
CA THR A 73 -17.99 9.22 0.47
C THR A 73 -18.38 10.59 1.00
N LEU A 74 -17.75 11.65 0.48
CA LEU A 74 -18.00 13.02 0.91
C LEU A 74 -19.44 13.45 0.62
N GLN A 75 -20.02 12.97 -0.49
CA GLN A 75 -21.42 13.19 -0.81
C GLN A 75 -22.36 12.50 0.19
N GLN A 76 -22.04 11.27 0.59
CA GLN A 76 -22.83 10.50 1.57
C GLN A 76 -22.67 11.01 3.01
N ALA A 77 -21.56 11.67 3.33
CA ALA A 77 -21.27 12.19 4.66
C ALA A 77 -22.10 13.44 5.03
N GLU A 78 -22.94 13.96 4.12
CA GLU A 78 -23.81 15.12 4.35
C GLU A 78 -23.08 16.36 4.93
N ILE A 79 -21.86 16.61 4.46
CA ILE A 79 -21.04 17.69 4.98
C ILE A 79 -21.67 19.05 4.63
N LYS A 80 -21.85 19.92 5.63
CA LYS A 80 -22.44 21.25 5.50
C LYS A 80 -21.61 22.11 4.57
N ASN A 81 -22.24 22.75 3.59
CA ASN A 81 -21.61 23.67 2.64
C ASN A 81 -22.21 25.07 2.74
N TYR A 82 -21.42 26.07 2.36
CA TYR A 82 -21.74 27.50 2.47
C TYR A 82 -21.49 28.19 1.12
N PRO A 83 -22.30 27.90 0.08
CA PRO A 83 -22.06 28.37 -1.27
C PRO A 83 -21.99 29.89 -1.34
N VAL A 84 -21.03 30.39 -2.11
CA VAL A 84 -20.83 31.81 -2.36
C VAL A 84 -21.57 32.20 -3.63
N VAL A 85 -22.39 33.25 -3.58
CA VAL A 85 -23.14 33.74 -4.72
C VAL A 85 -22.67 35.15 -5.05
N GLY A 86 -22.16 35.33 -6.26
CA GLY A 86 -21.73 36.64 -6.72
C GLY A 86 -21.15 36.62 -8.13
N ALA A 87 -20.88 37.82 -8.64
CA ALA A 87 -20.34 38.02 -9.96
C ALA A 87 -19.35 39.18 -9.98
N TYR A 88 -18.33 39.08 -10.82
CA TYR A 88 -17.46 40.21 -11.13
C TYR A 88 -18.14 41.15 -12.11
N GLN A 89 -18.15 42.45 -11.77
CA GLN A 89 -18.63 43.52 -12.63
C GLN A 89 -17.45 44.36 -13.11
N ALA A 90 -17.47 44.74 -14.39
CA ALA A 90 -16.40 45.54 -14.99
C ALA A 90 -16.83 47.01 -15.13
N GLU A 91 -16.08 47.91 -14.49
CA GLU A 91 -16.14 49.35 -14.73
C GLU A 91 -14.94 49.82 -15.55
N SER A 92 -14.92 51.09 -15.96
CA SER A 92 -13.88 51.64 -16.84
C SER A 92 -12.45 51.48 -16.30
N ASN A 93 -12.25 51.35 -14.99
CA ASN A 93 -10.92 51.35 -14.36
C ASN A 93 -10.65 50.17 -13.40
N GLN A 94 -11.64 49.34 -13.08
CA GLN A 94 -11.50 48.23 -12.14
C GLN A 94 -12.57 47.17 -12.38
N ILE A 95 -12.28 45.94 -11.95
CA ILE A 95 -13.26 44.85 -11.88
C ILE A 95 -13.54 44.61 -10.40
N TYR A 96 -14.79 44.80 -9.98
CA TYR A 96 -15.18 44.70 -8.58
C TYR A 96 -16.09 43.48 -8.35
N TRP A 97 -16.04 42.94 -7.13
CA TRP A 97 -16.87 41.80 -6.74
C TRP A 97 -18.23 42.28 -6.25
N GLN A 98 -19.31 41.66 -6.73
CA GLN A 98 -20.66 41.94 -6.28
C GLN A 98 -21.30 40.70 -5.63
N ASP A 99 -21.49 40.76 -4.32
CA ASP A 99 -22.18 39.73 -3.55
C ASP A 99 -23.67 39.63 -3.93
N ASN A 100 -24.22 38.42 -3.78
CA ASN A 100 -25.64 38.09 -3.94
C ASN A 100 -26.19 38.37 -5.35
N VAL A 101 -25.33 38.40 -6.36
CA VAL A 101 -25.72 38.44 -7.78
C VAL A 101 -25.33 37.14 -8.43
N GLU A 102 -26.32 36.38 -8.89
CA GLU A 102 -26.07 35.11 -9.56
C GLU A 102 -25.31 35.33 -10.87
N GLY A 103 -24.15 34.68 -11.00
CA GLY A 103 -23.31 34.80 -12.18
C GLY A 103 -22.35 33.62 -12.33
N SER A 104 -21.42 33.73 -13.28
CA SER A 104 -20.46 32.65 -13.61
C SER A 104 -19.48 32.31 -12.49
N PHE A 105 -19.38 33.15 -11.45
CA PHE A 105 -18.49 32.96 -10.31
C PHE A 105 -19.23 32.51 -9.05
N SER A 106 -20.55 32.33 -9.11
CA SER A 106 -21.31 31.66 -8.06
C SER A 106 -20.91 30.20 -7.97
N SER A 107 -20.89 29.67 -6.76
CA SER A 107 -20.66 28.25 -6.50
C SER A 107 -21.69 27.40 -7.25
N SER A 108 -21.20 26.39 -7.96
CA SER A 108 -22.01 25.44 -8.72
C SER A 108 -21.82 24.00 -8.24
N GLU A 109 -20.75 23.73 -7.48
CA GLU A 109 -20.35 22.41 -7.01
C GLU A 109 -20.10 22.46 -5.50
N SER A 110 -20.49 21.41 -4.78
CA SER A 110 -20.21 21.29 -3.35
C SER A 110 -18.88 20.59 -3.08
N ILE A 111 -18.50 19.66 -3.95
CA ILE A 111 -17.31 18.83 -3.83
C ILE A 111 -16.67 18.75 -5.21
N ALA A 112 -15.36 19.00 -5.27
CA ALA A 112 -14.57 18.78 -6.47
C ALA A 112 -13.34 17.94 -6.12
N CYS A 113 -13.10 16.87 -6.89
CA CYS A 113 -11.97 15.97 -6.70
C CYS A 113 -11.08 16.01 -7.94
N CYS A 114 -9.80 16.32 -7.79
CA CYS A 114 -8.86 16.36 -8.91
C CYS A 114 -7.53 15.71 -8.53
N GLN A 115 -7.17 14.66 -9.27
CA GLN A 115 -5.84 14.06 -9.16
C GLN A 115 -4.77 14.97 -9.76
N TRP A 116 -5.07 15.62 -10.89
CA TRP A 116 -4.20 16.60 -11.54
C TRP A 116 -5.02 17.79 -11.98
N ILE A 117 -4.46 19.00 -11.84
CA ILE A 117 -5.09 20.23 -12.30
C ILE A 117 -4.02 21.25 -12.68
N GLU A 118 -4.27 21.98 -13.76
CA GLU A 118 -3.43 23.10 -14.15
C GLU A 118 -3.88 24.40 -13.47
N PRO A 119 -3.00 25.37 -13.29
CA PRO A 119 -3.32 26.56 -12.53
C PRO A 119 -4.44 27.42 -13.11
N GLU A 120 -4.51 27.56 -14.44
CA GLU A 120 -5.59 28.27 -15.11
C GLU A 120 -6.94 27.54 -14.96
N GLN A 121 -6.91 26.22 -14.74
CA GLN A 121 -8.10 25.44 -14.45
C GLN A 121 -8.52 25.60 -12.99
N LEU A 122 -7.58 25.64 -12.05
CA LEU A 122 -7.84 25.79 -10.62
C LEU A 122 -8.30 27.22 -10.28
N PHE A 123 -7.48 28.21 -10.62
CA PHE A 123 -7.70 29.62 -10.29
C PHE A 123 -8.53 30.36 -11.33
N GLY A 124 -8.71 29.81 -12.53
CA GLY A 124 -9.40 30.50 -13.62
C GLY A 124 -8.42 31.30 -14.47
N SER A 125 -8.96 31.94 -15.51
CA SER A 125 -8.15 32.63 -16.51
C SER A 125 -8.83 33.88 -17.03
N PHE A 126 -8.04 34.81 -17.56
CA PHE A 126 -8.53 35.97 -18.27
C PHE A 126 -7.85 36.05 -19.65
N TYR A 127 -8.61 36.38 -20.69
CA TYR A 127 -8.04 36.64 -22.02
C TYR A 127 -8.87 37.67 -22.78
N TYR A 128 -8.23 38.32 -23.75
CA TYR A 128 -8.89 39.23 -24.66
C TYR A 128 -9.39 38.49 -25.91
N HIS A 129 -10.66 38.65 -26.24
CA HIS A 129 -11.22 38.21 -27.51
C HIS A 129 -11.94 39.38 -28.18
N LYS A 130 -11.41 39.85 -29.32
CA LYS A 130 -11.99 40.96 -30.11
C LYS A 130 -12.30 42.20 -29.25
N ASP A 131 -11.29 42.67 -28.52
CA ASP A 131 -11.34 43.83 -27.62
C ASP A 131 -12.31 43.71 -26.43
N LYS A 132 -12.81 42.50 -26.16
CA LYS A 132 -13.57 42.17 -24.94
C LYS A 132 -12.71 41.34 -24.02
N LEU A 133 -12.57 41.81 -22.77
CA LEU A 133 -11.99 41.02 -21.70
C LEU A 133 -12.99 39.94 -21.27
N LEU A 134 -12.56 38.69 -21.29
CA LEU A 134 -13.31 37.55 -20.75
C LEU A 134 -12.58 37.02 -19.54
N VAL A 135 -13.26 36.95 -18.40
CA VAL A 135 -12.78 36.33 -17.17
C VAL A 135 -13.54 35.03 -17.00
N ASN A 136 -12.83 33.91 -16.94
CA ASN A 136 -13.40 32.58 -16.84
C ASN A 136 -13.20 32.04 -15.42
N PRO A 137 -14.26 31.50 -14.79
CA PRO A 137 -14.15 30.87 -13.49
C PRO A 137 -13.29 29.61 -13.55
N GLY A 138 -12.32 29.52 -12.63
CA GLY A 138 -11.64 28.27 -12.29
C GLY A 138 -12.45 27.38 -11.35
N LEU A 139 -11.90 26.22 -11.04
CA LEU A 139 -12.49 25.25 -10.12
C LEU A 139 -12.74 25.83 -8.73
N LEU A 140 -11.83 26.66 -8.20
CA LEU A 140 -12.00 27.28 -6.88
C LEU A 140 -13.30 28.09 -6.78
N HIS A 141 -13.70 28.75 -7.87
CA HIS A 141 -14.94 29.52 -7.91
C HIS A 141 -16.15 28.61 -7.85
N LYS A 142 -16.13 27.52 -8.62
CA LYS A 142 -17.23 26.55 -8.70
C LYS A 142 -17.47 25.84 -7.37
N VAL A 143 -16.39 25.49 -6.66
CA VAL A 143 -16.44 24.73 -5.40
C VAL A 143 -16.38 25.61 -4.15
N ASN A 144 -16.40 26.93 -4.30
CA ASN A 144 -16.33 27.85 -3.16
C ASN A 144 -17.49 27.60 -2.18
N GLY A 145 -17.22 27.59 -0.88
CA GLY A 145 -18.21 27.15 0.13
C GLY A 145 -18.25 25.65 0.36
N GLY A 146 -17.50 24.88 -0.42
CA GLY A 146 -17.51 23.42 -0.45
C GLY A 146 -16.18 22.78 -0.03
N ILE A 147 -15.87 21.65 -0.66
CA ILE A 147 -14.68 20.84 -0.39
C ILE A 147 -13.91 20.60 -1.70
N LEU A 148 -12.63 20.95 -1.69
CA LEU A 148 -11.70 20.61 -2.76
C LEU A 148 -10.79 19.46 -2.33
N VAL A 149 -10.83 18.36 -3.05
CA VAL A 149 -9.93 17.21 -2.85
C VAL A 149 -8.85 17.25 -3.92
N LEU A 150 -7.58 17.32 -3.50
CA LEU A 150 -6.43 17.41 -4.39
C LEU A 150 -5.35 16.39 -4.03
N SER A 151 -4.68 15.89 -5.05
CA SER A 151 -3.45 15.11 -4.86
C SER A 151 -2.32 16.00 -4.33
N ILE A 152 -1.61 15.49 -3.33
CA ILE A 152 -0.36 16.07 -2.83
C ILE A 152 0.69 16.08 -3.94
N LYS A 153 0.80 15.01 -4.76
CA LYS A 153 1.77 14.92 -5.86
C LYS A 153 1.60 16.06 -6.86
N THR A 154 0.35 16.43 -7.16
CA THR A 154 0.05 17.58 -8.04
C THR A 154 0.54 18.91 -7.46
N LEU A 155 0.43 19.10 -6.16
CA LEU A 155 0.89 20.31 -5.48
C LEU A 155 2.42 20.35 -5.36
N LEU A 156 3.06 19.21 -5.07
CA LEU A 156 4.51 19.08 -5.02
C LEU A 156 5.15 19.33 -6.39
N ALA A 157 4.52 18.86 -7.47
CA ALA A 157 4.95 19.15 -8.84
C ALA A 157 4.77 20.62 -9.24
N GLN A 158 3.92 21.38 -8.53
CA GLN A 158 3.59 22.77 -8.83
C GLN A 158 3.67 23.69 -7.57
N PRO A 159 4.87 23.97 -7.02
CA PRO A 159 5.01 24.65 -5.73
C PRO A 159 4.39 26.05 -5.66
N LEU A 160 4.41 26.81 -6.76
CA LEU A 160 3.79 28.14 -6.82
C LEU A 160 2.26 28.05 -6.73
N MET A 161 1.65 27.01 -7.32
CA MET A 161 0.21 26.76 -7.20
C MET A 161 -0.15 26.46 -5.75
N TRP A 162 0.63 25.60 -5.09
CA TRP A 162 0.44 25.30 -3.68
C TRP A 162 0.53 26.54 -2.80
N PHE A 163 1.59 27.32 -2.93
CA PHE A 163 1.78 28.54 -2.14
C PHE A 163 0.59 29.50 -2.26
N ARG A 164 0.09 29.70 -3.49
CA ARG A 164 -1.06 30.58 -3.75
C ARG A 164 -2.36 30.02 -3.18
N LEU A 165 -2.62 28.72 -3.39
CA LEU A 165 -3.81 28.06 -2.85
C LEU A 165 -3.83 28.16 -1.32
N LYS A 166 -2.71 27.80 -0.68
CA LYS A 166 -2.57 27.88 0.78
C LYS A 166 -2.89 29.28 1.30
N LYS A 167 -2.22 30.29 0.74
CA LYS A 167 -2.43 31.69 1.13
C LYS A 167 -3.90 32.11 0.97
N MET A 168 -4.54 31.79 -0.14
CA MET A 168 -5.95 32.15 -0.37
C MET A 168 -6.89 31.48 0.62
N VAL A 169 -6.65 30.21 0.96
CA VAL A 169 -7.44 29.45 1.93
C VAL A 169 -7.27 30.04 3.33
N GLU A 170 -6.03 30.25 3.78
CA GLU A 170 -5.72 30.83 5.09
C GLU A 170 -6.27 32.26 5.26
N GLU A 171 -6.16 33.09 4.22
CA GLU A 171 -6.68 34.46 4.23
C GLU A 171 -8.18 34.55 3.93
N GLN A 172 -8.83 33.42 3.62
CA GLN A 172 -10.27 33.34 3.25
C GLN A 172 -10.67 34.30 2.12
N ARG A 173 -9.74 34.54 1.19
CA ARG A 173 -9.96 35.44 0.05
C ARG A 173 -9.26 34.91 -1.19
N PHE A 174 -9.99 34.92 -2.30
CA PHE A 174 -9.43 34.64 -3.60
C PHE A 174 -8.90 35.94 -4.22
N GLU A 175 -7.63 35.93 -4.62
CA GLU A 175 -6.98 37.03 -5.32
C GLU A 175 -6.64 36.62 -6.76
N TRP A 176 -6.95 37.46 -7.74
CA TRP A 176 -6.47 37.23 -9.11
C TRP A 176 -4.97 37.51 -9.20
N LEU A 177 -4.19 36.48 -9.53
CA LEU A 177 -2.74 36.57 -9.63
C LEU A 177 -2.28 36.17 -11.03
N VAL A 178 -1.34 36.93 -11.59
CA VAL A 178 -0.67 36.58 -12.85
C VAL A 178 0.23 35.37 -12.64
N TRP A 179 0.17 34.42 -13.57
CA TRP A 179 0.95 33.18 -13.50
C TRP A 179 2.32 33.28 -14.17
N ASN A 180 2.46 34.20 -15.12
CA ASN A 180 3.70 34.45 -15.85
C ASN A 180 4.07 35.93 -15.71
N ASP A 181 5.33 36.23 -15.41
CA ASP A 181 5.87 37.59 -15.28
C ASP A 181 5.68 38.46 -16.53
N HIS A 182 5.42 37.84 -17.69
CA HIS A 182 5.15 38.53 -18.95
C HIS A 182 3.67 38.95 -19.12
N GLN A 183 2.79 38.60 -18.19
CA GLN A 183 1.38 38.99 -18.20
C GLN A 183 1.11 39.99 -17.07
N ALA A 184 0.38 41.06 -17.40
CA ALA A 184 -0.23 41.94 -16.42
C ALA A 184 -1.72 41.65 -16.35
N LEU A 185 -2.33 41.91 -15.19
CA LEU A 185 -3.78 41.94 -15.11
C LEU A 185 -4.31 43.05 -16.05
N PRO A 186 -5.38 42.79 -16.80
CA PRO A 186 -5.95 43.75 -17.74
C PRO A 186 -6.46 45.01 -17.06
N LEU A 187 -7.01 44.85 -15.84
CA LEU A 187 -7.44 45.87 -14.91
C LEU A 187 -7.19 45.34 -13.49
N PRO A 188 -7.08 46.21 -12.47
CA PRO A 188 -7.16 45.76 -11.07
C PRO A 188 -8.46 44.98 -10.85
N ILE A 189 -8.36 43.78 -10.26
CA ILE A 189 -9.50 42.92 -9.95
C ILE A 189 -9.60 42.79 -8.44
N GLU A 190 -10.75 43.12 -7.89
CA GLU A 190 -11.04 42.98 -6.46
C GLU A 190 -11.00 41.51 -6.04
N ALA A 191 -10.61 41.27 -4.79
CA ALA A 191 -10.67 39.93 -4.21
C ALA A 191 -12.13 39.54 -3.92
N MET A 192 -12.43 38.24 -3.94
CA MET A 192 -13.72 37.71 -3.49
C MET A 192 -13.56 36.82 -2.25
N PRO A 193 -14.60 36.67 -1.40
CA PRO A 193 -14.56 35.74 -0.28
C PRO A 193 -14.29 34.31 -0.73
N LEU A 194 -13.42 33.58 -0.01
CA LEU A 194 -13.12 32.17 -0.24
C LEU A 194 -13.38 31.36 1.02
N HIS A 195 -14.41 30.53 1.00
CA HIS A 195 -14.81 29.64 2.08
C HIS A 195 -14.57 28.19 1.66
N LEU A 196 -13.31 27.76 1.67
CA LEU A 196 -12.93 26.45 1.15
C LEU A 196 -12.36 25.55 2.24
N ARG A 197 -12.80 24.27 2.24
CA ARG A 197 -12.06 23.19 2.90
C ARG A 197 -11.28 22.41 1.85
N VAL A 198 -10.04 22.08 2.16
CA VAL A 198 -9.11 21.39 1.26
C VAL A 198 -8.71 20.06 1.89
N ILE A 199 -8.98 18.96 1.17
CA ILE A 199 -8.50 17.63 1.53
C ILE A 199 -7.32 17.30 0.61
N LEU A 200 -6.16 17.10 1.19
CA LEU A 200 -4.94 16.71 0.50
C LEU A 200 -4.75 15.21 0.62
N VAL A 201 -4.75 14.53 -0.52
CA VAL A 201 -4.66 13.06 -0.60
C VAL A 201 -3.28 12.65 -1.09
N GLY A 202 -2.64 11.70 -0.41
CA GLY A 202 -1.38 11.14 -0.85
C GLY A 202 -1.00 9.86 -0.12
N ASP A 203 -0.05 9.13 -0.71
CA ASP A 203 0.61 8.00 -0.06
C ASP A 203 1.53 8.49 1.08
N ARG A 204 2.10 7.54 1.83
CA ARG A 204 2.95 7.87 2.99
C ARG A 204 4.15 8.72 2.61
N LEU A 205 4.78 8.45 1.47
CA LEU A 205 5.94 9.21 0.98
C LEU A 205 5.55 10.64 0.62
N SER A 206 4.43 10.83 -0.07
CA SER A 206 3.93 12.16 -0.42
C SER A 206 3.56 12.98 0.83
N LEU A 207 2.98 12.33 1.84
CA LEU A 207 2.66 12.97 3.13
C LEU A 207 3.93 13.35 3.90
N GLU A 208 4.95 12.49 3.91
CA GLU A 208 6.26 12.78 4.50
C GLU A 208 6.93 13.99 3.83
N GLU A 209 6.94 14.02 2.50
CA GLU A 209 7.47 15.16 1.73
C GLU A 209 6.71 16.47 2.03
N LEU A 210 5.37 16.38 2.13
CA LEU A 210 4.55 17.53 2.51
C LEU A 210 4.85 17.99 3.95
N GLU A 211 5.00 17.08 4.90
CA GLU A 211 5.34 17.40 6.29
C GLU A 211 6.68 18.11 6.40
N PHE A 212 7.68 17.66 5.64
CA PHE A 212 8.97 18.32 5.58
C PHE A 212 8.87 19.76 5.05
N MET A 213 8.01 20.00 4.05
CA MET A 213 7.82 21.33 3.46
C MET A 213 6.89 22.24 4.28
N GLU A 214 5.87 21.69 4.92
CA GLU A 214 4.74 22.40 5.54
C GLU A 214 4.41 21.86 6.95
N PRO A 215 5.36 21.90 7.90
CA PRO A 215 5.19 21.29 9.22
C PRO A 215 4.00 21.85 10.01
N ASN A 216 3.67 23.14 9.81
CA ASN A 216 2.52 23.77 10.46
C ASN A 216 1.20 23.16 9.99
N ILE A 217 1.04 22.92 8.69
CA ILE A 217 -0.18 22.29 8.15
C ILE A 217 -0.26 20.85 8.63
N SER A 218 0.83 20.08 8.56
CA SER A 218 0.82 18.69 9.04
C SER A 218 0.49 18.57 10.52
N SER A 219 0.87 19.55 11.35
CA SER A 219 0.55 19.56 12.78
C SER A 219 -0.87 20.03 13.14
N THR A 220 -1.56 20.76 12.25
CA THR A 220 -2.86 21.41 12.56
C THR A 220 -4.02 20.93 11.70
N ALA A 221 -3.75 20.35 10.53
CA ALA A 221 -4.77 19.78 9.67
C ALA A 221 -5.41 18.57 10.36
N LEU A 222 -6.69 18.33 10.04
CA LEU A 222 -7.29 17.05 10.38
C LEU A 222 -6.56 15.92 9.66
N TYR A 223 -6.43 14.77 10.29
CA TYR A 223 -5.84 13.58 9.65
C TYR A 223 -6.91 12.49 9.51
N GLY A 224 -6.91 11.83 8.36
CA GLY A 224 -7.65 10.59 8.13
C GLY A 224 -6.82 9.62 7.30
N GLU A 225 -7.22 8.35 7.31
CA GLU A 225 -6.57 7.31 6.54
C GLU A 225 -7.62 6.38 5.94
N TYR A 226 -7.40 6.00 4.68
CA TYR A 226 -8.07 4.86 4.07
C TYR A 226 -7.32 3.59 4.49
N GLU A 227 -8.02 2.69 5.17
CA GLU A 227 -7.51 1.41 5.64
C GLU A 227 -7.64 0.39 4.48
N TYR A 228 -6.56 -0.28 4.09
CA TYR A 228 -6.57 -1.21 2.95
C TYR A 228 -7.03 -2.62 3.30
N ASP A 229 -7.40 -2.84 4.56
CA ASP A 229 -7.77 -4.13 5.11
C ASP A 229 -8.80 -3.97 6.23
N MET A 230 -9.45 -5.10 6.55
CA MET A 230 -10.21 -5.28 7.78
C MET A 230 -10.11 -6.75 8.23
N TYR A 231 -10.35 -7.04 9.50
CA TYR A 231 -10.29 -8.41 10.02
C TYR A 231 -11.55 -9.21 9.72
N LEU A 232 -11.38 -10.48 9.36
CA LEU A 232 -12.40 -11.52 9.30
C LEU A 232 -12.66 -12.05 10.71
N GLU A 233 -13.39 -11.28 11.51
CA GLU A 233 -13.72 -11.68 12.89
C GLU A 233 -14.96 -12.60 12.94
N ASP A 234 -15.96 -12.30 12.13
CA ASP A 234 -17.24 -13.00 12.10
C ASP A 234 -17.95 -12.89 10.73
N GLU A 235 -19.15 -13.48 10.64
CA GLU A 235 -19.99 -13.41 9.44
C GLU A 235 -20.51 -11.99 9.15
N THR A 236 -20.54 -11.09 10.14
CA THR A 236 -20.93 -9.68 9.94
C THR A 236 -19.84 -8.95 9.15
N ALA A 237 -18.59 -9.08 9.57
CA ALA A 237 -17.44 -8.52 8.85
C ALA A 237 -17.36 -9.06 7.42
N LEU A 238 -17.56 -10.37 7.25
CA LEU A 238 -17.62 -11.00 5.92
C LEU A 238 -18.77 -10.44 5.07
N SER A 239 -19.94 -10.22 5.65
CA SER A 239 -21.10 -9.64 4.98
C SER A 239 -20.87 -8.21 4.52
N GLN A 240 -20.24 -7.39 5.36
CA GLN A 240 -19.85 -6.03 5.01
C GLN A 240 -18.82 -6.02 3.88
N TRP A 241 -17.85 -6.92 3.91
CA TRP A 241 -16.86 -7.03 2.84
C TRP A 241 -17.48 -7.53 1.51
N CYS A 242 -18.33 -8.56 1.54
CA CYS A 242 -19.04 -9.02 0.34
C CYS A 242 -19.94 -7.92 -0.24
N GLY A 243 -20.65 -7.17 0.62
CA GLY A 243 -21.43 -6.01 0.19
C GLY A 243 -20.57 -4.91 -0.41
N PHE A 244 -19.38 -4.65 0.14
CA PHE A 244 -18.42 -3.71 -0.44
C PHE A 244 -17.96 -4.15 -1.84
N VAL A 245 -17.58 -5.41 -2.02
CA VAL A 245 -17.22 -5.96 -3.34
C VAL A 245 -18.39 -5.88 -4.32
N ASN A 246 -19.62 -6.18 -3.88
CA ASN A 246 -20.82 -6.01 -4.70
C ASN A 246 -21.02 -4.55 -5.13
N GLY A 247 -20.78 -3.60 -4.23
CA GLY A 247 -20.81 -2.17 -4.51
C GLY A 247 -19.80 -1.75 -5.58
N LEU A 248 -18.58 -2.30 -5.53
CA LEU A 248 -17.58 -2.10 -6.58
C LEU A 248 -18.04 -2.67 -7.91
N CYS A 249 -18.59 -3.90 -7.93
CA CYS A 249 -19.14 -4.49 -9.14
C CYS A 249 -20.25 -3.62 -9.75
N GLN A 250 -21.16 -3.11 -8.93
CA GLN A 250 -22.23 -2.21 -9.40
C GLN A 250 -21.66 -0.89 -9.96
N LYS A 251 -20.77 -0.23 -9.22
CA LYS A 251 -20.17 1.06 -9.60
C LYS A 251 -19.42 0.96 -10.94
N TYR A 252 -18.60 -0.07 -11.10
CA TYR A 252 -17.78 -0.27 -12.30
C TYR A 252 -18.42 -1.14 -13.37
N ARG A 253 -19.72 -1.47 -13.23
CA ARG A 253 -20.50 -2.29 -14.18
C ARG A 253 -19.86 -3.65 -14.47
N LEU A 254 -19.33 -4.29 -13.43
CA LEU A 254 -18.76 -5.64 -13.47
C LEU A 254 -19.86 -6.67 -13.12
N PRO A 255 -19.79 -7.90 -13.66
CA PRO A 255 -20.71 -8.97 -13.26
C PRO A 255 -20.62 -9.29 -11.77
N SER A 256 -21.75 -9.62 -11.14
CA SER A 256 -21.77 -10.15 -9.77
C SER A 256 -21.02 -11.48 -9.68
N LEU A 257 -20.42 -11.76 -8.53
CA LEU A 257 -19.72 -13.03 -8.29
C LEU A 257 -20.72 -14.18 -8.13
N SER A 258 -20.34 -15.37 -8.59
CA SER A 258 -21.03 -16.61 -8.22
C SER A 258 -20.56 -17.13 -6.86
N ALA A 259 -21.31 -18.06 -6.27
CA ALA A 259 -21.05 -18.56 -4.93
C ALA A 259 -19.64 -19.18 -4.75
N ASP A 260 -19.11 -19.83 -5.78
CA ASP A 260 -17.79 -20.45 -5.79
C ASP A 260 -16.63 -19.42 -5.95
N ALA A 261 -16.92 -18.22 -6.45
CA ALA A 261 -15.90 -17.19 -6.70
C ALA A 261 -15.40 -16.50 -5.42
N TRP A 262 -16.27 -16.37 -4.41
CA TRP A 262 -15.95 -15.68 -3.15
C TRP A 262 -14.74 -16.29 -2.43
N GLN A 263 -14.71 -17.61 -2.30
CA GLN A 263 -13.59 -18.31 -1.66
C GLN A 263 -12.27 -18.09 -2.43
N VAL A 264 -12.31 -18.03 -3.77
CA VAL A 264 -11.11 -17.76 -4.58
C VAL A 264 -10.61 -16.34 -4.34
N LEU A 265 -11.50 -15.36 -4.34
CA LEU A 265 -11.13 -13.96 -4.11
C LEU A 265 -10.58 -13.75 -2.69
N LEU A 266 -11.19 -14.36 -1.67
CA LEU A 266 -10.66 -14.35 -0.30
C LEU A 266 -9.26 -14.97 -0.22
N THR A 267 -9.06 -16.12 -0.85
CA THR A 267 -7.75 -16.79 -0.86
C THR A 267 -6.69 -15.92 -1.56
N GLN A 268 -7.06 -15.23 -2.63
CA GLN A 268 -6.17 -14.27 -3.30
C GLN A 268 -5.85 -13.07 -2.40
N GLY A 269 -6.84 -12.53 -1.68
CA GLY A 269 -6.65 -11.43 -0.72
C GLY A 269 -5.77 -11.83 0.45
N ALA A 270 -6.01 -13.01 1.05
CA ALA A 270 -5.18 -13.56 2.11
C ALA A 270 -3.72 -13.75 1.68
N ARG A 271 -3.49 -14.14 0.43
CA ARG A 271 -2.14 -14.24 -0.14
C ARG A 271 -1.48 -12.88 -0.33
N GLU A 272 -2.23 -11.86 -0.73
CA GLU A 272 -1.71 -10.48 -0.89
C GLU A 272 -1.29 -9.89 0.46
N HIS A 273 -2.04 -10.19 1.52
CA HIS A 273 -1.82 -9.66 2.88
C HIS A 273 -0.97 -10.57 3.77
N GLU A 274 -0.58 -11.76 3.29
CA GLU A 274 0.11 -12.80 4.07
C GLU A 274 -0.64 -13.20 5.37
N ASP A 275 -1.97 -13.02 5.40
CA ASP A 275 -2.83 -13.32 6.54
C ASP A 275 -4.22 -13.79 6.09
N GLN A 276 -4.60 -15.01 6.49
CA GLN A 276 -5.89 -15.60 6.17
C GLN A 276 -7.09 -14.94 6.84
N LEU A 277 -6.84 -14.16 7.91
CA LEU A 277 -7.85 -13.44 8.68
C LEU A 277 -8.04 -12.00 8.17
N ILE A 278 -7.40 -11.60 7.08
CA ILE A 278 -7.55 -10.27 6.49
C ILE A 278 -8.48 -10.31 5.28
N LEU A 279 -9.42 -9.36 5.26
CA LEU A 279 -10.28 -9.03 4.13
C LEU A 279 -9.73 -7.77 3.44
N SER A 280 -9.28 -7.92 2.20
CA SER A 280 -8.68 -6.79 1.46
C SER A 280 -9.72 -5.74 1.09
N LEU A 281 -9.47 -4.49 1.47
CA LEU A 281 -10.21 -3.29 1.04
C LEU A 281 -9.43 -2.48 -0.01
N ASP A 282 -8.26 -2.96 -0.45
CA ASP A 282 -7.52 -2.33 -1.54
C ASP A 282 -8.32 -2.36 -2.85
N LEU A 283 -8.76 -1.17 -3.26
CA LEU A 283 -9.56 -0.96 -4.46
C LEU A 283 -8.83 -1.39 -5.72
N GLU A 284 -7.53 -1.12 -5.84
CA GLU A 284 -6.78 -1.44 -7.05
C GLU A 284 -6.55 -2.95 -7.15
N PHE A 285 -6.22 -3.60 -6.03
CA PHE A 285 -6.16 -5.07 -5.96
C PHE A 285 -7.50 -5.69 -6.40
N LEU A 286 -8.61 -5.32 -5.76
CA LEU A 286 -9.92 -5.91 -6.04
C LEU A 286 -10.35 -5.66 -7.49
N LEU A 287 -10.25 -4.42 -7.97
CA LEU A 287 -10.63 -4.08 -9.34
C LEU A 287 -9.74 -4.78 -10.36
N ARG A 288 -8.44 -4.96 -10.08
CA ARG A 288 -7.53 -5.73 -10.94
C ARG A 288 -7.97 -7.18 -11.03
N GLN A 289 -8.25 -7.86 -9.91
CA GLN A 289 -8.70 -9.25 -9.91
C GLN A 289 -9.99 -9.41 -10.72
N LEU A 290 -10.99 -8.56 -10.45
CA LEU A 290 -12.29 -8.62 -11.10
C LEU A 290 -12.19 -8.32 -12.61
N ARG A 291 -11.47 -7.26 -13.01
CA ARG A 291 -11.31 -6.88 -14.42
C ARG A 291 -10.49 -7.90 -15.21
N TYR A 292 -9.49 -8.54 -14.61
CA TYR A 292 -8.73 -9.58 -15.28
C TYR A 292 -9.55 -10.84 -15.47
N ALA A 293 -10.31 -11.23 -14.46
CA ALA A 293 -11.22 -12.39 -14.53
C ALA A 293 -12.28 -12.22 -15.63
N MET A 294 -12.77 -11.00 -15.89
CA MET A 294 -13.71 -10.76 -17.01
C MET A 294 -13.20 -11.25 -18.37
N ARG A 295 -11.87 -11.25 -18.61
CA ARG A 295 -11.30 -11.73 -19.89
C ARG A 295 -11.51 -13.24 -20.11
N PHE A 296 -11.73 -13.97 -19.02
CA PHE A 296 -11.92 -15.42 -19.01
C PHE A 296 -13.35 -15.82 -18.64
N ASN A 297 -14.24 -14.84 -18.44
CA ASN A 297 -15.62 -15.06 -18.08
C ASN A 297 -16.50 -15.17 -19.32
N HIS A 298 -17.33 -16.21 -19.37
CA HIS A 298 -18.30 -16.42 -20.47
C HIS A 298 -19.75 -16.43 -19.98
N ASP A 299 -19.95 -16.31 -18.67
CA ASP A 299 -21.24 -16.42 -18.00
C ASP A 299 -21.77 -15.07 -17.51
N ALA A 300 -23.04 -15.05 -17.09
CA ALA A 300 -23.67 -13.86 -16.52
C ALA A 300 -23.10 -13.46 -15.15
N TYR A 301 -22.54 -14.42 -14.41
CA TYR A 301 -21.86 -14.20 -13.13
C TYR A 301 -20.37 -14.46 -13.31
N LEU A 302 -19.54 -13.82 -12.47
CA LEU A 302 -18.10 -14.03 -12.46
C LEU A 302 -17.76 -15.28 -11.62
N GLY A 303 -17.33 -16.34 -12.31
CA GLY A 303 -17.03 -17.66 -11.73
C GLY A 303 -15.66 -17.82 -11.07
N ALA A 304 -15.49 -18.86 -10.25
CA ALA A 304 -14.18 -19.23 -9.69
C ALA A 304 -13.14 -19.54 -10.76
N GLU A 305 -13.55 -20.20 -11.85
CA GLU A 305 -12.67 -20.57 -12.96
C GLU A 305 -12.09 -19.33 -13.64
N ALA A 306 -12.87 -18.26 -13.81
CA ALA A 306 -12.43 -17.02 -14.42
C ALA A 306 -11.36 -16.32 -13.56
N LEU A 307 -11.57 -16.25 -12.25
CA LEU A 307 -10.59 -15.70 -11.29
C LEU A 307 -9.30 -16.52 -11.27
N LYS A 308 -9.40 -17.86 -11.26
CA LYS A 308 -8.23 -18.75 -11.28
C LYS A 308 -7.43 -18.60 -12.57
N LYS A 309 -8.08 -18.63 -13.74
CA LYS A 309 -7.43 -18.42 -15.04
C LYS A 309 -6.76 -17.06 -15.16
N ALA A 310 -7.39 -16.01 -14.61
CA ALA A 310 -6.78 -14.68 -14.56
C ALA A 310 -5.49 -14.67 -13.74
N GLN A 311 -5.49 -15.32 -12.58
CA GLN A 311 -4.30 -15.44 -11.73
C GLN A 311 -3.21 -16.30 -12.39
N GLU A 312 -3.56 -17.46 -12.94
CA GLU A 312 -2.64 -18.33 -13.69
C GLU A 312 -1.99 -17.56 -14.85
N ASN A 313 -2.78 -16.80 -15.60
CA ASN A 313 -2.29 -16.00 -16.70
C ASN A 313 -1.38 -14.85 -16.24
N ARG A 314 -1.66 -14.22 -15.08
CA ARG A 314 -0.77 -13.22 -14.47
C ARG A 314 0.56 -13.86 -14.09
N LEU A 315 0.52 -14.96 -13.33
CA LEU A 315 1.72 -15.67 -12.87
C LEU A 315 2.57 -16.13 -14.04
N TRP A 316 1.96 -16.67 -15.11
CA TRP A 316 2.69 -17.05 -16.32
C TRP A 316 3.37 -15.87 -17.02
N ARG A 317 2.76 -14.68 -17.04
CA ARG A 317 3.42 -13.49 -17.64
C ARG A 317 4.61 -13.01 -16.81
N HIS A 318 4.58 -13.24 -15.50
CA HIS A 318 5.63 -12.79 -14.58
C HIS A 318 6.72 -13.86 -14.38
N SER A 319 6.44 -15.13 -14.69
CA SER A 319 7.29 -16.27 -14.31
C SER A 319 8.68 -16.33 -14.95
N TYR A 320 9.04 -15.45 -15.90
CA TYR A 320 10.31 -15.55 -16.62
C TYR A 320 11.54 -15.62 -15.69
N LEU A 321 11.65 -14.74 -14.70
CA LEU A 321 12.81 -14.74 -13.79
C LEU A 321 12.82 -15.96 -12.87
N LEU A 322 11.65 -16.33 -12.33
CA LEU A 322 11.49 -17.55 -11.52
C LEU A 322 11.85 -18.82 -12.31
N GLU A 323 11.40 -18.92 -13.56
CA GLU A 323 11.72 -20.04 -14.44
C GLU A 323 13.21 -20.11 -14.75
N ARG A 324 13.87 -18.95 -14.94
CA ARG A 324 15.33 -18.87 -15.15
C ARG A 324 16.11 -19.37 -13.95
N SER A 325 15.77 -18.91 -12.75
CA SER A 325 16.37 -19.37 -11.50
C SER A 325 16.21 -20.89 -11.33
N ARG A 326 15.00 -21.42 -11.56
CA ARG A 326 14.76 -22.86 -11.52
C ARG A 326 15.59 -23.62 -12.56
N ASP A 327 15.70 -23.10 -13.78
CA ASP A 327 16.50 -23.72 -14.84
C ASP A 327 17.99 -23.76 -14.48
N GLU A 328 18.52 -22.75 -13.80
CA GLU A 328 19.91 -22.73 -13.31
C GLU A 328 20.19 -23.84 -12.30
N ILE A 329 19.23 -24.11 -11.40
CA ILE A 329 19.30 -25.23 -10.45
C ILE A 329 19.23 -26.57 -11.22
N LEU A 330 18.26 -26.73 -12.11
CA LEU A 330 18.05 -27.98 -12.87
C LEU A 330 19.21 -28.31 -13.81
N GLN A 331 19.91 -27.30 -14.32
CA GLN A 331 21.10 -27.45 -15.16
C GLN A 331 22.38 -27.64 -14.35
N GLY A 332 22.31 -27.58 -13.01
CA GLY A 332 23.46 -27.73 -12.12
C GLY A 332 24.42 -26.52 -12.14
N GLN A 333 23.94 -25.35 -12.59
CA GLN A 333 24.70 -24.10 -12.45
C GLN A 333 24.67 -23.61 -11.01
N VAL A 334 23.51 -23.76 -10.35
CA VAL A 334 23.34 -23.57 -8.91
C VAL A 334 23.16 -24.94 -8.25
N THR A 335 23.96 -25.24 -7.23
CA THR A 335 23.96 -26.55 -6.59
C THR A 335 23.03 -26.56 -5.39
N ILE A 336 21.85 -27.15 -5.56
CA ILE A 336 20.90 -27.42 -4.47
C ILE A 336 20.70 -28.94 -4.40
N HIS A 337 21.01 -29.54 -3.26
CA HIS A 337 20.73 -30.95 -3.03
C HIS A 337 19.33 -31.10 -2.46
N THR A 338 18.50 -31.96 -3.06
CA THR A 338 17.14 -32.25 -2.58
C THR A 338 16.96 -33.73 -2.22
N GLU A 339 18.06 -34.48 -2.13
CA GLU A 339 18.09 -35.92 -1.81
C GLU A 339 19.30 -36.23 -0.94
N GLY A 340 19.20 -37.26 -0.12
CA GLY A 340 20.27 -37.73 0.75
C GLY A 340 20.48 -36.83 1.99
N GLU A 341 21.57 -37.07 2.70
CA GLU A 341 21.89 -36.39 3.95
C GLU A 341 23.33 -35.88 3.94
N MET A 342 23.58 -34.70 4.52
CA MET A 342 24.90 -34.07 4.56
C MET A 342 25.18 -33.45 5.93
N VAL A 343 26.41 -33.60 6.42
CA VAL A 343 26.87 -32.92 7.65
C VAL A 343 27.23 -31.48 7.32
N GLY A 344 26.73 -30.55 8.13
CA GLY A 344 27.07 -29.12 8.02
C GLY A 344 26.51 -28.43 6.79
N GLN A 345 25.47 -28.98 6.16
CA GLN A 345 24.82 -28.38 5.00
C GLN A 345 23.30 -28.44 5.18
N ILE A 346 22.62 -27.35 4.84
CA ILE A 346 21.17 -27.24 4.90
C ILE A 346 20.66 -26.34 3.77
N ASN A 347 19.43 -26.59 3.33
CA ASN A 347 18.72 -25.66 2.44
C ASN A 347 17.99 -24.62 3.29
N GLY A 348 18.41 -23.37 3.20
CA GLY A 348 17.64 -22.21 3.63
C GLY A 348 16.58 -21.79 2.60
N LEU A 349 15.72 -20.85 2.96
CA LEU A 349 14.82 -20.17 2.02
C LEU A 349 15.06 -18.66 2.09
N SER A 350 15.21 -18.05 0.93
CA SER A 350 15.41 -16.61 0.76
C SER A 350 14.27 -16.02 -0.06
N VAL A 351 13.96 -14.75 0.19
CA VAL A 351 12.99 -13.98 -0.61
C VAL A 351 13.75 -12.90 -1.35
N LEU A 352 13.68 -12.93 -2.68
CA LEU A 352 14.31 -11.96 -3.57
C LEU A 352 13.30 -10.90 -4.00
N ASP A 353 13.71 -9.65 -3.83
CA ASP A 353 13.03 -8.48 -4.40
C ASP A 353 13.92 -7.87 -5.49
N TYR A 354 13.40 -7.86 -6.72
CA TYR A 354 14.08 -7.26 -7.87
C TYR A 354 13.43 -5.91 -8.18
N PRO A 355 14.15 -4.78 -8.05
CA PRO A 355 13.58 -3.48 -8.37
C PRO A 355 12.96 -3.43 -9.76
N GLY A 356 11.67 -3.08 -9.83
CA GLY A 356 10.91 -3.02 -11.08
C GLY A 356 10.28 -4.34 -11.54
N TYR A 357 10.53 -5.44 -10.85
CA TYR A 357 9.80 -6.70 -11.02
C TYR A 357 8.58 -6.73 -10.06
N PRO A 358 7.40 -7.19 -10.51
CA PRO A 358 6.15 -6.97 -9.77
C PRO A 358 5.83 -7.98 -8.66
N ASP A 359 6.64 -9.01 -8.45
CA ASP A 359 6.39 -10.08 -7.47
C ASP A 359 7.65 -10.40 -6.66
N LEU A 360 7.48 -10.86 -5.43
CA LEU A 360 8.59 -11.45 -4.67
C LEU A 360 8.87 -12.88 -5.16
N ILE A 361 10.14 -13.28 -5.16
CA ILE A 361 10.56 -14.62 -5.60
C ILE A 361 11.17 -15.36 -4.41
N GLY A 362 10.56 -16.48 -4.02
CA GLY A 362 11.15 -17.39 -3.05
C GLY A 362 12.14 -18.35 -3.71
N GLU A 363 13.33 -18.50 -3.16
CA GLU A 363 14.37 -19.39 -3.68
C GLU A 363 15.04 -20.21 -2.56
N PRO A 364 15.39 -21.48 -2.82
CA PRO A 364 16.21 -22.25 -1.90
C PRO A 364 17.66 -21.74 -1.95
N THR A 365 18.30 -21.65 -0.78
CA THR A 365 19.70 -21.26 -0.68
C THR A 365 20.49 -22.31 0.08
N ARG A 366 21.60 -22.78 -0.49
CA ARG A 366 22.45 -23.76 0.19
C ARG A 366 23.32 -23.04 1.22
N ILE A 367 23.16 -23.40 2.48
CA ILE A 367 23.96 -22.86 3.60
C ILE A 367 24.90 -23.96 4.07
N THR A 368 26.18 -23.65 4.20
CA THR A 368 27.19 -24.59 4.71
C THR A 368 27.87 -24.04 5.96
N CYS A 369 28.25 -24.96 6.85
CA CYS A 369 29.02 -24.67 8.04
C CYS A 369 30.17 -25.66 8.19
N VAL A 370 31.38 -25.14 8.40
CA VAL A 370 32.57 -25.95 8.72
C VAL A 370 33.15 -25.52 10.06
N ALA A 371 33.68 -26.46 10.84
CA ALA A 371 34.30 -26.19 12.12
C ALA A 371 35.70 -26.83 12.21
N HIS A 372 36.61 -26.17 12.91
CA HIS A 372 37.96 -26.64 13.19
C HIS A 372 38.37 -26.23 14.60
N ILE A 373 39.48 -26.78 15.10
CA ILE A 373 40.03 -26.37 16.41
C ILE A 373 40.44 -24.89 16.35
N GLY A 374 39.99 -24.09 17.32
CA GLY A 374 40.21 -22.64 17.33
C GLY A 374 39.76 -22.00 18.65
N ASP A 375 39.68 -20.67 18.65
CA ASP A 375 39.54 -19.85 19.86
C ASP A 375 38.11 -19.31 20.08
N GLY A 376 37.09 -19.96 19.49
CA GLY A 376 35.68 -19.61 19.71
C GLY A 376 35.08 -18.58 18.76
N GLU A 377 35.76 -18.26 17.66
CA GLU A 377 35.21 -17.38 16.63
C GLU A 377 34.17 -18.12 15.76
N LEU A 378 32.97 -17.55 15.64
CA LEU A 378 32.01 -17.89 14.60
C LEU A 378 32.10 -16.85 13.49
N VAL A 379 32.55 -17.30 12.32
CA VAL A 379 32.76 -16.48 11.15
C VAL A 379 31.55 -16.56 10.24
N ASP A 380 30.88 -15.44 10.08
CA ASP A 380 29.94 -15.20 8.99
C ASP A 380 30.71 -14.68 7.78
N ILE A 381 30.72 -15.47 6.69
CA ILE A 381 31.42 -15.12 5.46
C ILE A 381 30.74 -13.97 4.73
N GLU A 382 29.40 -13.89 4.71
CA GLU A 382 28.67 -12.81 4.04
C GLU A 382 28.98 -11.48 4.72
N ARG A 383 28.98 -11.45 6.05
CA ARG A 383 29.35 -10.24 6.79
C ARG A 383 30.82 -9.87 6.60
N LYS A 384 31.75 -10.83 6.56
CA LYS A 384 33.17 -10.54 6.28
C LYS A 384 33.42 -10.08 4.85
N ALA A 385 32.57 -10.48 3.91
CA ALA A 385 32.63 -10.08 2.50
C ALA A 385 31.87 -8.78 2.19
N GLU A 386 31.30 -8.12 3.20
CA GLU A 386 30.45 -6.92 3.05
C GLU A 386 29.16 -7.17 2.24
N LEU A 387 28.70 -8.43 2.17
CA LEU A 387 27.43 -8.84 1.58
C LEU A 387 26.32 -8.99 2.64
N GLY A 388 26.69 -9.18 3.91
CA GLY A 388 25.76 -9.33 5.03
C GLY A 388 25.29 -7.99 5.61
N GLY A 389 23.97 -7.76 5.59
CA GLY A 389 23.30 -6.60 6.16
C GLY A 389 23.31 -6.55 7.69
N ASN A 390 22.72 -5.51 8.26
CA ASN A 390 22.77 -5.26 9.71
C ASN A 390 21.83 -6.17 10.51
N ILE A 391 20.68 -6.54 9.93
CA ILE A 391 19.73 -7.44 10.59
C ILE A 391 20.31 -8.85 10.57
N HIS A 392 20.92 -9.27 9.46
CA HIS A 392 21.63 -10.53 9.37
C HIS A 392 22.75 -10.66 10.41
N ALA A 393 23.63 -9.65 10.51
CA ALA A 393 24.70 -9.64 11.50
C ALA A 393 24.19 -9.73 12.95
N LYS A 394 23.03 -9.12 13.23
CA LYS A 394 22.36 -9.23 14.54
C LYS A 394 21.87 -10.66 14.78
N GLY A 395 21.28 -11.32 13.79
CA GLY A 395 20.87 -12.73 13.86
C GLY A 395 22.04 -13.65 14.22
N MET A 396 23.19 -13.46 13.57
CA MET A 396 24.43 -14.21 13.88
C MET A 396 24.90 -14.00 15.33
N MET A 397 24.84 -12.77 15.85
CA MET A 397 25.18 -12.50 17.25
C MET A 397 24.21 -13.18 18.24
N ILE A 398 22.91 -13.22 17.92
CA ILE A 398 21.90 -13.88 18.74
C ILE A 398 22.15 -15.40 18.78
N MET A 399 22.41 -16.00 17.61
CA MET A 399 22.76 -17.40 17.48
C MET A 399 24.00 -17.75 18.29
N GLN A 400 25.06 -16.94 18.20
CA GLN A 400 26.29 -17.14 18.98
C GLN A 400 26.01 -17.06 20.49
N ALA A 401 25.18 -16.12 20.93
CA ALA A 401 24.81 -15.97 22.34
C ALA A 401 24.03 -17.21 22.84
N TYR A 402 23.08 -17.71 22.05
CA TYR A 402 22.36 -18.95 22.33
C TYR A 402 23.32 -20.14 22.47
N LEU A 403 24.21 -20.34 21.48
CA LEU A 403 25.18 -21.44 21.49
C LEU A 403 26.10 -21.39 22.72
N ASN A 404 26.62 -20.21 23.05
CA ASN A 404 27.43 -19.99 24.25
C ASN A 404 26.68 -20.38 25.54
N SER A 405 25.41 -19.98 25.64
CA SER A 405 24.56 -20.28 26.79
C SER A 405 24.23 -21.78 26.89
N GLU A 406 23.98 -22.45 25.76
CA GLU A 406 23.55 -23.84 25.73
C GLU A 406 24.70 -24.83 25.98
N LEU A 407 25.89 -24.56 25.40
CA LEU A 407 27.06 -25.43 25.58
C LEU A 407 27.62 -25.40 27.01
N ARG A 408 27.42 -24.30 27.75
CA ARG A 408 27.84 -24.13 29.17
C ARG A 408 29.27 -24.60 29.43
N LEU A 409 30.21 -24.21 28.55
CA LEU A 409 31.60 -24.61 28.67
C LEU A 409 32.29 -23.84 29.81
N ASP A 410 33.11 -24.53 30.60
CA ASP A 410 33.93 -23.93 31.66
C ASP A 410 35.16 -23.17 31.12
N GLN A 411 35.42 -23.28 29.81
CA GLN A 411 36.56 -22.67 29.10
C GLN A 411 36.07 -22.03 27.78
N PRO A 412 36.85 -21.11 27.16
CA PRO A 412 36.54 -20.60 25.83
C PRO A 412 36.24 -21.73 24.84
N GLN A 413 35.36 -21.47 23.88
CA GLN A 413 34.97 -22.47 22.90
C GLN A 413 36.21 -23.04 22.18
N PRO A 414 36.43 -24.37 22.20
CA PRO A 414 37.66 -24.99 21.66
C PRO A 414 37.63 -25.15 20.15
N PHE A 415 36.74 -24.44 19.47
CA PHE A 415 36.54 -24.53 18.03
C PHE A 415 36.31 -23.14 17.44
N SER A 416 36.56 -23.03 16.15
CA SER A 416 36.08 -21.91 15.33
C SER A 416 35.28 -22.48 14.17
N ALA A 417 34.19 -21.81 13.83
CA ALA A 417 33.28 -22.24 12.77
C ALA A 417 33.11 -21.14 11.74
N SER A 418 32.81 -21.53 10.51
CA SER A 418 32.55 -20.62 9.40
C SER A 418 31.24 -21.03 8.73
N VAL A 419 30.34 -20.07 8.58
CA VAL A 419 29.04 -20.22 7.90
C VAL A 419 29.05 -19.39 6.62
N VAL A 420 28.50 -19.92 5.53
CA VAL A 420 28.43 -19.24 4.23
C VAL A 420 27.15 -19.60 3.48
N PHE A 421 26.64 -18.64 2.70
CA PHE A 421 25.57 -18.86 1.73
C PHE A 421 26.24 -19.20 0.39
N GLU A 422 26.20 -20.48 0.04
CA GLU A 422 26.90 -20.98 -1.14
C GLU A 422 26.29 -20.42 -2.42
N GLN A 423 27.16 -19.95 -3.31
CA GLN A 423 26.77 -19.34 -4.59
C GLN A 423 25.84 -18.12 -4.44
N SER A 424 25.87 -17.45 -3.28
CA SER A 424 25.29 -16.13 -3.09
C SER A 424 26.25 -15.04 -3.58
N TYR A 425 25.75 -14.11 -4.40
CA TYR A 425 26.53 -12.98 -4.93
C TYR A 425 25.85 -11.62 -4.69
N GLY A 426 24.66 -11.63 -4.11
CA GLY A 426 23.91 -10.44 -3.75
C GLY A 426 24.03 -10.13 -2.27
N GLU A 427 23.48 -8.98 -1.87
CA GLU A 427 23.34 -8.65 -0.46
C GLU A 427 22.35 -9.62 0.22
N VAL A 428 22.67 -10.04 1.44
CA VAL A 428 21.83 -10.87 2.30
C VAL A 428 21.50 -10.07 3.55
N ASP A 429 20.20 -9.81 3.79
CA ASP A 429 19.75 -9.17 5.03
C ASP A 429 18.48 -9.82 5.57
N GLY A 430 18.18 -9.56 6.84
CA GLY A 430 17.13 -10.25 7.60
C GLY A 430 17.68 -11.35 8.51
N ASP A 431 16.85 -11.86 9.41
CA ASP A 431 17.20 -12.88 10.41
C ASP A 431 16.51 -14.24 10.18
N SER A 432 15.77 -14.37 9.08
CA SER A 432 15.02 -15.59 8.72
C SER A 432 15.89 -16.81 8.40
N ALA A 433 17.19 -16.63 8.13
CA ALA A 433 18.12 -17.74 7.91
C ALA A 433 18.73 -18.29 9.21
N SER A 434 18.59 -17.59 10.34
CA SER A 434 19.33 -17.90 11.56
C SER A 434 19.01 -19.28 12.15
N LEU A 435 17.78 -19.79 11.99
CA LEU A 435 17.46 -21.16 12.34
C LEU A 435 18.21 -22.17 11.48
N ALA A 436 18.29 -21.93 10.16
CA ALA A 436 18.97 -22.83 9.25
C ALA A 436 20.48 -22.86 9.53
N GLU A 437 21.10 -21.69 9.70
CA GLU A 437 22.52 -21.57 10.05
C GLU A 437 22.86 -22.25 11.38
N LEU A 438 22.00 -22.09 12.41
CA LEU A 438 22.14 -22.78 13.69
C LEU A 438 22.09 -24.31 13.52
N CYS A 439 21.15 -24.81 12.71
CA CYS A 439 21.06 -26.24 12.39
C CYS A 439 22.32 -26.74 11.68
N ALA A 440 22.83 -26.00 10.69
CA ALA A 440 24.08 -26.35 10.00
C ALA A 440 25.26 -26.40 10.99
N LEU A 441 25.38 -25.41 11.88
CA LEU A 441 26.42 -25.39 12.91
C LEU A 441 26.31 -26.56 13.89
N ILE A 442 25.11 -26.84 14.41
CA ILE A 442 24.88 -27.99 15.30
C ILE A 442 25.21 -29.31 14.58
N SER A 443 24.83 -29.44 13.31
CA SER A 443 25.18 -30.60 12.48
C SER A 443 26.70 -30.77 12.37
N THR A 444 27.42 -29.70 12.09
CA THR A 444 28.89 -29.71 12.00
C THR A 444 29.55 -30.09 13.33
N LEU A 445 29.05 -29.57 14.46
CA LEU A 445 29.62 -29.87 15.78
C LEU A 445 29.29 -31.30 16.26
N SER A 446 28.08 -31.78 15.97
CA SER A 446 27.62 -33.12 16.36
C SER A 446 28.00 -34.23 15.39
N GLN A 447 28.46 -33.88 14.18
CA GLN A 447 28.68 -34.80 13.06
C GLN A 447 27.41 -35.58 12.67
N HIS A 448 26.23 -35.02 12.96
CA HIS A 448 24.96 -35.61 12.59
C HIS A 448 24.46 -34.99 11.27
N PRO A 449 24.19 -35.79 10.23
CA PRO A 449 23.81 -35.25 8.93
C PRO A 449 22.37 -34.71 8.93
N ILE A 450 22.10 -33.75 8.05
CA ILE A 450 20.78 -33.14 7.83
C ILE A 450 20.19 -33.69 6.52
N ASP A 451 18.92 -34.09 6.53
CA ASP A 451 18.17 -34.49 5.33
C ASP A 451 18.00 -33.29 4.39
N GLN A 452 18.53 -33.41 3.17
CA GLN A 452 18.54 -32.35 2.17
C GLN A 452 17.18 -32.18 1.46
N GLN A 453 16.20 -33.07 1.70
CA GLN A 453 14.83 -32.90 1.20
C GLN A 453 14.07 -31.78 1.93
N ILE A 454 14.57 -31.31 3.08
CA ILE A 454 13.90 -30.34 3.93
C ILE A 454 14.61 -28.99 3.84
N ALA A 455 13.89 -27.96 3.43
CA ALA A 455 14.33 -26.57 3.54
C ALA A 455 13.83 -25.96 4.86
N VAL A 456 14.62 -25.04 5.42
CA VAL A 456 14.34 -24.41 6.72
C VAL A 456 14.40 -22.89 6.60
N THR A 457 13.45 -22.24 7.24
CA THR A 457 13.43 -20.79 7.44
C THR A 457 12.84 -20.50 8.82
N GLY A 458 13.28 -19.41 9.44
CA GLY A 458 12.90 -19.01 10.77
C GLY A 458 13.98 -18.19 11.45
N ALA A 459 13.57 -17.18 12.20
CA ALA A 459 14.47 -16.47 13.10
C ALA A 459 14.58 -17.22 14.43
N VAL A 460 15.70 -17.06 15.15
CA VAL A 460 15.88 -17.61 16.50
C VAL A 460 16.20 -16.51 17.51
N ASP A 461 15.66 -16.63 18.73
CA ASP A 461 16.04 -15.76 19.85
C ASP A 461 17.22 -16.33 20.67
N GLN A 462 17.70 -15.57 21.65
CA GLN A 462 18.84 -15.99 22.50
C GLN A 462 18.52 -17.20 23.40
N PHE A 463 17.25 -17.61 23.49
CA PHE A 463 16.80 -18.79 24.22
C PHE A 463 16.54 -20.00 23.30
N GLY A 464 16.81 -19.86 22.00
CA GLY A 464 16.60 -20.91 21.00
C GLY A 464 15.13 -21.09 20.60
N GLN A 465 14.27 -20.10 20.84
CA GLN A 465 12.89 -20.13 20.36
C GLN A 465 12.80 -19.62 18.93
N VAL A 466 12.05 -20.33 18.10
CA VAL A 466 11.80 -19.94 16.71
C VAL A 466 10.78 -18.79 16.68
N GLN A 467 11.07 -17.79 15.86
CA GLN A 467 10.29 -16.56 15.72
C GLN A 467 9.66 -16.46 14.32
N PRO A 468 8.52 -15.75 14.19
CA PRO A 468 7.88 -15.52 12.90
C PRO A 468 8.80 -14.74 11.95
N ILE A 469 8.62 -14.99 10.66
CA ILE A 469 9.33 -14.35 9.55
C ILE A 469 8.30 -13.89 8.51
N GLY A 470 8.66 -12.94 7.65
CA GLY A 470 7.79 -12.50 6.53
C GLY A 470 7.98 -13.34 5.27
N GLY A 471 7.06 -13.21 4.30
CA GLY A 471 7.19 -13.88 3.00
C GLY A 471 6.80 -15.36 2.99
N VAL A 472 5.93 -15.80 3.91
CA VAL A 472 5.52 -17.21 4.12
C VAL A 472 4.16 -17.51 3.48
#